data_AF-A0A7G7KR75-F1
#
_entry.id   AF-A0A7G7KR75-F1
#
_cell.length_a   1.000
_cell.length_b   1.000
_cell.length_c   1.000
_cell.angle_alpha   90.00
_cell.angle_beta   90.00
_cell.angle_gamma   90.00
#
_symmetry.space_group_name_H-M   'P 1'
#
loop_
_entity.id
_entity.type
_entity.pdbx_description
1 polymer ?
#
loop_
_entity_poly.entity_id
_entity_poly.type
_entity_poly.pdbx_seq_one_letter_code
_entity_poly.pdbx_strand_id
1 'polypeptide(L)'
;MTTSVGKLLSTALGLIALGVLVVSCAPANRPSRPNGEPSPTESNARKEERLEKERQLQALSADAEDLFNRGENDLACDRVRQAQELQTELGIAPSDQGLEQAQACISDAP
;
A
#
# COMPACT_ATOMS: atom_id res chain seq x y z
N MET A 1 -10.65 -37.01 -39.23
CA MET A 1 -11.97 -36.38 -39.51
C MET A 1 -12.98 -36.95 -38.53
N THR A 2 -13.46 -36.15 -37.57
CA THR A 2 -14.69 -36.43 -36.81
C THR A 2 -15.20 -35.15 -36.14
N THR A 3 -16.34 -34.69 -36.64
CA THR A 3 -17.42 -33.88 -36.05
C THR A 3 -17.68 -34.13 -34.54
N SER A 4 -18.33 -33.26 -33.75
CA SER A 4 -18.99 -31.96 -34.05
C SER A 4 -19.12 -31.06 -32.81
N VAL A 5 -19.57 -29.83 -33.04
CA VAL A 5 -19.88 -28.74 -32.08
C VAL A 5 -20.88 -29.13 -30.98
N GLY A 6 -20.57 -28.78 -29.73
CA GLY A 6 -21.51 -28.79 -28.61
C GLY A 6 -22.07 -27.40 -28.28
N LYS A 7 -23.35 -27.18 -28.62
CA LYS A 7 -24.38 -26.36 -27.91
C LYS A 7 -23.85 -25.45 -26.78
N LEU A 8 -23.90 -24.11 -26.80
CA LEU A 8 -24.94 -23.16 -27.27
C LEU A 8 -26.36 -23.46 -26.73
N LEU A 9 -27.02 -22.39 -26.25
CA LEU A 9 -28.22 -22.36 -25.38
C LEU A 9 -27.91 -22.77 -23.91
N SER A 10 -28.49 -22.14 -22.88
CA SER A 10 -29.78 -21.45 -22.88
C SER A 10 -29.96 -20.37 -21.79
N THR A 11 -30.88 -19.43 -22.06
CA THR A 11 -31.73 -18.62 -21.13
C THR A 11 -31.07 -17.80 -20.00
N ALA A 12 -31.18 -16.46 -19.87
CA ALA A 12 -32.20 -15.43 -20.16
C ALA A 12 -33.11 -15.03 -18.97
N LEU A 13 -33.46 -13.73 -18.94
CA LEU A 13 -34.41 -12.99 -18.08
C LEU A 13 -34.08 -12.80 -16.59
N GLY A 14 -34.31 -11.57 -16.12
CA GLY A 14 -34.16 -11.16 -14.72
C GLY A 14 -34.31 -9.64 -14.49
N LEU A 15 -35.36 -9.02 -15.06
CA LEU A 15 -35.60 -7.58 -14.95
C LEU A 15 -36.21 -7.18 -13.59
N ILE A 16 -35.74 -6.05 -13.06
CA ILE A 16 -36.47 -5.03 -12.27
C ILE A 16 -37.26 -5.49 -11.03
N ALA A 17 -36.85 -4.97 -9.87
CA ALA A 17 -37.78 -4.67 -8.78
C ALA A 17 -37.41 -3.31 -8.12
N LEU A 18 -38.15 -2.25 -8.46
CA LEU A 18 -38.17 -1.02 -7.65
C LEU A 18 -38.97 -1.27 -6.37
N GLY A 19 -38.47 -0.75 -5.24
CA GLY A 19 -39.19 -0.73 -3.96
C GLY A 19 -38.98 0.60 -3.23
N VAL A 20 -39.86 1.57 -3.47
CA VAL A 20 -39.93 2.89 -2.80
C VAL A 20 -41.22 2.95 -1.96
N LEU A 21 -41.20 3.59 -0.77
CA LEU A 21 -42.28 4.01 0.18
C LEU A 21 -41.71 3.82 1.63
N VAL A 22 -41.84 4.66 2.69
CA VAL A 22 -42.28 6.05 2.99
C VAL A 22 -41.48 6.53 4.25
N VAL A 23 -41.11 7.80 4.48
CA VAL A 23 -41.89 8.96 5.05
C VAL A 23 -42.51 8.62 6.44
N SER A 24 -42.33 9.35 7.56
CA SER A 24 -42.15 10.81 7.78
C SER A 24 -41.58 11.21 9.17
N CYS A 25 -41.14 12.49 9.30
CA CYS A 25 -41.22 13.44 10.46
C CYS A 25 -40.91 13.02 11.93
N ALA A 26 -40.38 13.88 12.84
CA ALA A 26 -39.82 15.24 12.80
C ALA A 26 -39.08 15.54 14.14
N PRO A 27 -38.96 16.78 14.67
CA PRO A 27 -37.81 17.67 14.43
C PRO A 27 -37.03 18.08 15.71
N ALA A 28 -35.74 18.43 15.58
CA ALA A 28 -35.03 19.20 16.61
C ALA A 28 -33.84 20.00 16.03
N ASN A 29 -33.71 21.26 16.46
CA ASN A 29 -32.62 22.15 16.05
C ASN A 29 -31.23 21.56 16.30
N ARG A 30 -30.41 21.50 15.25
CA ARG A 30 -28.98 21.79 15.35
C ARG A 30 -28.64 22.81 14.26
N PRO A 31 -27.90 23.90 14.58
CA PRO A 31 -27.49 24.85 13.56
C PRO A 31 -26.68 24.12 12.50
N SER A 32 -26.95 24.44 11.23
CA SER A 32 -26.10 24.04 10.11
C SER A 32 -24.72 24.63 10.32
N ARG A 33 -23.84 23.88 10.99
CA ARG A 33 -22.41 24.08 10.87
C ARG A 33 -22.12 23.82 9.38
N PRO A 34 -21.67 24.80 8.59
CA PRO A 34 -21.00 24.44 7.36
C PRO A 34 -19.85 23.56 7.80
N ASN A 35 -19.85 22.28 7.39
CA ASN A 35 -18.68 21.43 7.54
C ASN A 35 -17.66 21.97 6.53
N GLY A 36 -16.99 23.04 6.97
CA GLY A 36 -15.94 23.71 6.23
C GLY A 36 -14.82 22.74 5.99
N GLU A 37 -14.51 22.62 4.70
CA GLU A 37 -13.39 21.91 4.09
C GLU A 37 -13.19 20.42 4.44
N PRO A 38 -12.88 19.56 3.44
CA PRO A 38 -12.12 18.37 3.74
C PRO A 38 -10.81 18.80 4.42
N SER A 39 -10.49 18.17 5.56
CA SER A 39 -9.25 18.37 6.32
C SER A 39 -8.05 18.59 5.40
N PRO A 40 -7.17 19.57 5.68
CA PRO A 40 -6.24 20.09 4.69
C PRO A 40 -5.47 18.96 4.03
N THR A 41 -5.51 18.97 2.70
CA THR A 41 -4.58 18.29 1.80
C THR A 41 -3.22 18.24 2.47
N GLU A 42 -2.61 17.05 2.59
CA GLU A 42 -1.21 16.99 3.01
C GLU A 42 -0.43 18.00 2.17
N SER A 43 0.21 18.96 2.84
CA SER A 43 0.91 20.05 2.16
C SER A 43 1.77 19.45 1.05
N ASN A 44 1.78 20.04 -0.15
CA ASN A 44 2.53 19.48 -1.27
C ASN A 44 3.99 19.20 -0.87
N ALA A 45 4.58 20.06 -0.03
CA ALA A 45 5.90 19.84 0.58
C ALA A 45 6.02 18.56 1.43
N ARG A 46 4.99 18.18 2.20
CA ARG A 46 4.96 16.92 2.97
C ARG A 46 4.84 15.70 2.06
N LYS A 47 4.07 15.83 0.97
CA LYS A 47 3.94 14.78 -0.05
C LYS A 47 5.26 14.60 -0.83
N GLU A 48 5.93 15.69 -1.16
CA GLU A 48 7.26 15.71 -1.78
C GLU A 48 8.33 15.13 -0.84
N GLU A 49 8.33 15.50 0.44
CA GLU A 49 9.21 14.90 1.48
C GLU A 49 8.99 13.37 1.56
N ARG A 50 7.74 12.91 1.61
CA ARG A 50 7.43 11.47 1.64
C ARG A 50 7.94 10.76 0.39
N LEU A 51 7.72 11.33 -0.80
CA LEU A 51 8.18 10.75 -2.06
C LEU A 51 9.72 10.74 -2.20
N GLU A 52 10.40 11.70 -1.58
CA GLU A 52 11.86 11.75 -1.49
C GLU A 52 12.40 10.65 -0.57
N LYS A 53 11.80 10.49 0.62
CA LYS A 53 12.12 9.38 1.54
C LYS A 53 11.81 8.00 0.94
N GLU A 54 10.73 7.86 0.18
CA GLU A 54 10.42 6.61 -0.56
C GLU A 54 11.50 6.29 -1.61
N ARG A 55 12.03 7.30 -2.33
CA ARG A 55 13.14 7.12 -3.27
C ARG A 55 14.46 6.79 -2.57
N GLN A 56 14.74 7.41 -1.41
CA GLN A 56 15.90 7.06 -0.58
C GLN A 56 15.81 5.64 -0.05
N LEU A 57 14.64 5.19 0.37
CA LEU A 57 14.40 3.81 0.78
C LEU A 57 14.71 2.83 -0.36
N GLN A 58 14.19 3.10 -1.56
CA GLN A 58 14.47 2.25 -2.73
C GLN A 58 15.96 2.21 -3.08
N ALA A 59 16.67 3.33 -2.97
CA ALA A 59 18.11 3.39 -3.17
C ALA A 59 18.88 2.57 -2.12
N LEU A 60 18.53 2.68 -0.83
CA LEU A 60 19.17 1.90 0.24
C LEU A 60 18.98 0.39 0.07
N SER A 61 17.80 -0.06 -0.38
CA SER A 61 17.57 -1.48 -0.70
C SER A 61 18.38 -1.95 -1.89
N ALA A 62 18.48 -1.15 -2.96
CA ALA A 62 19.30 -1.50 -4.13
C ALA A 62 20.81 -1.53 -3.82
N ASP A 63 21.30 -0.57 -3.02
CA ASP A 63 22.68 -0.54 -2.53
C ASP A 63 22.98 -1.77 -1.66
N ALA A 64 22.06 -2.17 -0.78
CA ALA A 64 22.21 -3.38 0.04
C ALA A 64 22.36 -4.64 -0.84
N GLU A 65 21.49 -4.81 -1.85
CA GLU A 65 21.57 -5.94 -2.77
C GLU A 65 22.88 -5.96 -3.58
N ASP A 66 23.35 -4.82 -4.09
CA ASP A 66 24.64 -4.73 -4.80
C ASP A 66 25.82 -5.06 -3.87
N LEU A 67 25.79 -4.63 -2.61
CA LEU A 67 26.82 -4.94 -1.62
C LEU A 67 26.82 -6.43 -1.22
N PHE A 68 25.65 -7.06 -0.99
CA PHE A 68 25.55 -8.50 -0.79
C PHE A 68 26.08 -9.30 -1.98
N ASN A 69 25.75 -8.89 -3.21
CA ASN A 69 26.25 -9.54 -4.44
C ASN A 69 27.77 -9.42 -4.62
N ARG A 70 28.42 -8.43 -3.98
CA ARG A 70 29.88 -8.27 -3.92
C ARG A 70 30.54 -9.00 -2.75
N GLY A 71 29.76 -9.47 -1.77
CA GLY A 71 30.25 -10.04 -0.51
C GLY A 71 30.62 -9.00 0.56
N GLU A 72 30.24 -7.74 0.37
CA GLU A 72 30.47 -6.62 1.31
C GLU A 72 29.38 -6.62 2.39
N ASN A 73 29.24 -7.75 3.10
CA ASN A 73 28.09 -8.03 3.96
C ASN A 73 27.88 -6.99 5.07
N ASP A 74 28.93 -6.55 5.77
CA ASP A 74 28.83 -5.54 6.83
C ASP A 74 28.23 -4.23 6.31
N LEU A 75 28.67 -3.79 5.13
CA LEU A 75 28.17 -2.57 4.47
C LEU A 75 26.73 -2.77 3.99
N ALA A 76 26.40 -3.94 3.44
CA ALA A 76 25.03 -4.28 3.05
C ALA A 76 24.10 -4.22 4.27
N CYS A 77 24.52 -4.76 5.41
CA CYS A 77 23.78 -4.74 6.66
C CYS A 77 23.57 -3.33 7.21
N ASP A 78 24.55 -2.44 7.11
CA ASP A 78 24.37 -1.03 7.44
C ASP A 78 23.34 -0.34 6.54
N ARG A 79 23.26 -0.70 5.25
CA ARG A 79 22.21 -0.20 4.32
C ARG A 79 20.82 -0.76 4.66
N VAL A 80 20.72 -2.06 4.97
CA VAL A 80 19.47 -2.70 5.43
C VAL A 80 18.97 -2.08 6.74
N ARG A 81 19.87 -1.69 7.66
CA ARG A 81 19.53 -0.96 8.89
C ARG A 81 18.99 0.44 8.59
N GLN A 82 19.68 1.22 7.76
CA GLN A 82 19.22 2.54 7.30
C GLN A 82 17.85 2.45 6.60
N ALA A 83 17.62 1.42 5.79
CA ALA A 83 16.35 1.17 5.13
C ALA A 83 15.20 0.90 6.13
N GLN A 84 15.44 0.11 7.17
CA GLN A 84 14.46 -0.16 8.24
C GLN A 84 14.13 1.07 9.09
N GLU A 85 15.14 1.88 9.42
CA GLU A 85 14.97 3.17 10.10
C GLU A 85 14.03 4.08 9.26
N LEU A 86 14.28 4.16 7.96
CA LEU A 86 13.49 4.97 7.02
C LEU A 86 12.08 4.39 6.74
N GLN A 87 11.92 3.06 6.69
CA GLN A 87 10.59 2.40 6.65
C GLN A 87 9.77 2.75 7.89
N THR A 88 10.40 2.76 9.06
CA THR A 88 9.77 3.12 10.34
C THR A 88 9.31 4.58 10.32
N GLU A 89 10.15 5.51 9.83
CA GLU A 89 9.75 6.92 9.63
C GLU A 89 8.57 7.09 8.66
N LEU A 90 8.53 6.29 7.59
CA LEU A 90 7.48 6.33 6.56
C LEU A 90 6.18 5.61 6.97
N GLY A 91 6.19 4.87 8.08
CA GLY A 91 5.09 4.00 8.51
C GLY A 91 4.84 2.82 7.56
N ILE A 92 5.89 2.37 6.84
CA ILE A 92 5.83 1.26 5.90
C ILE A 92 6.12 -0.03 6.67
N ALA A 93 5.28 -1.05 6.49
CA ALA A 93 5.55 -2.38 7.03
C ALA A 93 6.78 -2.99 6.34
N PRO A 94 7.69 -3.66 7.07
CA PRO A 94 8.86 -4.27 6.47
C PRO A 94 8.45 -5.37 5.49
N SER A 95 9.08 -5.40 4.33
CA SER A 95 8.86 -6.41 3.29
C SER A 95 9.61 -7.70 3.60
N ASP A 96 9.05 -8.86 3.20
CA ASP A 96 9.64 -10.17 3.51
C ASP A 96 11.10 -10.30 3.05
N GLN A 97 11.45 -9.85 1.84
CA GLN A 97 12.85 -9.81 1.37
C GLN A 97 13.75 -8.92 2.25
N GLY A 98 13.23 -7.78 2.73
CA GLY A 98 13.96 -6.90 3.64
C GLY A 98 14.13 -7.52 5.03
N LEU A 99 13.18 -8.33 5.48
CA LEU A 99 13.25 -9.10 6.73
C LEU A 99 14.26 -10.25 6.63
N GLU A 100 14.31 -10.98 5.51
CA GLU A 100 15.33 -12.02 5.27
C GLU A 100 16.75 -11.44 5.24
N GLN A 101 16.94 -10.33 4.52
CA GLN A 101 18.22 -9.59 4.49
C GLN A 101 18.58 -9.05 5.89
N ALA A 102 17.61 -8.51 6.63
CA ALA A 102 17.83 -8.04 8.00
C ALA A 102 18.16 -9.18 8.98
N GLN A 103 17.52 -10.35 8.83
CA GLN A 103 17.81 -11.53 9.65
C GLN A 103 19.20 -12.09 9.40
N ALA A 104 19.68 -12.07 8.14
CA ALA A 104 21.07 -12.41 7.83
C ALA A 104 22.05 -11.52 8.61
N CYS A 105 21.77 -10.22 8.69
CA CYS A 105 22.58 -9.25 9.42
C CYS A 105 22.48 -9.35 10.95
N ILE A 106 21.30 -9.67 11.48
CA ILE A 106 21.08 -9.80 12.94
C ILE A 106 21.68 -11.11 13.48
N SER A 107 21.78 -12.14 12.64
CA SER A 107 22.27 -13.47 13.05
C SER A 107 23.80 -13.60 13.07
N ASP A 108 24.53 -12.68 12.41
CA ASP A 108 26.00 -12.68 12.33
C ASP A 108 26.67 -11.69 13.31
N ALA A 109 25.87 -10.93 14.08
CA ALA A 109 26.39 -10.06 15.14
C ALA A 109 26.89 -10.91 16.34
N PRO A 110 28.13 -10.66 16.84
CA PRO A 110 28.78 -11.50 17.87
C PRO A 110 28.25 -11.33 19.31
#